data_AF-A0A3B8VP77-F1
#
_entry.id   AF-A0A3B8VP77-F1
#
_cell.length_a   1.000
_cell.length_b   1.000
_cell.length_c   1.000
_cell.angle_alpha   90.00
_cell.angle_beta   90.00
_cell.angle_gamma   90.00
#
_symmetry.space_group_name_H-M   'P 1'
#
loop_
_entity.id
_entity.type
_entity.pdbx_description
1 polymer ?
#
loop_
_entity_poly.entity_id
_entity_poly.type
_entity_poly.pdbx_seq_one_letter_code
_entity_poly.pdbx_strand_id
1 'polypeptide(L)' 'MPNPNTAPEYVRIYNRAAWDKQVENGNEWTVPFSDQVIGDARRGVWQ' A
#
# COMPACT_ATOMS: atom_id res chain seq x y z
N MET A 1 18.03 17.20 -20.93
CA MET A 1 16.67 17.50 -20.43
C MET A 1 16.33 16.47 -19.36
N PRO A 2 15.96 16.84 -18.12
CA PRO A 2 15.46 15.88 -17.15
C PRO A 2 14.18 15.23 -17.69
N ASN A 3 13.98 13.94 -17.38
CA ASN A 3 12.77 13.22 -17.77
C ASN A 3 11.56 13.88 -17.08
N PRO A 4 10.54 14.37 -17.81
CA PRO A 4 9.36 14.98 -17.19
C PRO A 4 8.61 13.99 -16.28
N ASN A 5 8.73 12.68 -16.52
CA ASN A 5 8.13 11.63 -15.69
C ASN A 5 8.88 11.37 -14.37
N THR A 6 9.99 12.06 -14.11
CA THR A 6 10.68 12.01 -12.81
C THR A 6 10.46 13.26 -11.96
N ALA A 7 9.62 14.20 -12.43
CA ALA A 7 9.21 15.33 -11.61
C ALA A 7 8.54 14.80 -10.32
N PRO A 8 8.90 15.33 -9.13
CA PRO A 8 8.38 14.80 -7.86
C PRO A 8 6.85 14.83 -7.77
N GLU A 9 6.20 15.79 -8.41
CA GLU A 9 4.74 15.89 -8.47
C GLU A 9 4.13 14.77 -9.32
N TYR A 10 4.64 14.56 -10.54
CA TYR A 10 4.22 13.47 -11.42
C TYR A 10 4.34 12.10 -10.74
N VAL A 11 5.48 11.82 -10.08
CA VAL A 11 5.71 10.56 -9.38
C VAL A 11 4.66 10.33 -8.28
N ARG A 12 4.29 11.37 -7.53
CA ARG A 12 3.27 11.26 -6.47
C ARG A 12 1.89 10.99 -7.04
N ILE A 13 1.50 11.70 -8.12
CA ILE A 13 0.19 11.51 -8.76
C ILE A 13 0.09 10.09 -9.34
N TYR A 14 1.12 9.67 -10.08
CA TYR A 14 1.17 8.34 -10.66
C TYR A 14 1.07 7.25 -9.59
N ASN A 15 1.89 7.34 -8.52
CA ASN A 15 1.88 6.33 -7.46
C ASN A 15 0.58 6.30 -6.68
N ARG A 16 -0.06 7.45 -6.44
CA ARG A 16 -1.37 7.50 -5.77
C ARG A 16 -2.42 6.77 -6.60
N ALA A 17 -2.56 7.11 -7.87
CA ALA A 17 -3.55 6.47 -8.75
C ALA A 17 -3.29 4.96 -8.94
N ALA A 18 -2.01 4.55 -8.96
CA ALA A 18 -1.65 3.15 -8.99
C ALA A 18 -2.04 2.44 -7.68
N TRP A 19 -1.84 3.07 -6.53
CA TRP A 19 -2.21 2.53 -5.23
C TRP A 19 -3.72 2.40 -5.04
N ASP A 20 -4.49 3.41 -5.47
CA ASP A 20 -5.96 3.37 -5.39
C ASP A 20 -6.52 2.14 -6.14
N LYS A 21 -5.96 1.81 -7.31
CA LYS A 21 -6.33 0.59 -8.06
C LYS A 21 -5.97 -0.70 -7.32
N GLN A 22 -4.87 -0.73 -6.56
CA GLN A 22 -4.53 -1.90 -5.75
C GLN A 22 -5.53 -2.11 -4.62
N VAL A 23 -6.00 -1.01 -4.00
CA VAL A 23 -7.05 -1.03 -2.98
C VAL A 23 -8.36 -1.56 -3.56
N GLU A 24 -8.79 -1.03 -4.71
CA GLU A 24 -10.02 -1.47 -5.40
C GLU A 24 -9.99 -2.96 -5.76
N ASN A 25 -8.81 -3.48 -6.14
CA ASN A 25 -8.63 -4.89 -6.49
C ASN A 25 -8.49 -5.82 -5.28
N GLY A 26 -8.52 -5.29 -4.05
CA GLY A 26 -8.37 -6.08 -2.84
C GLY A 26 -7.00 -6.74 -2.72
N ASN A 27 -5.94 -6.06 -3.19
CA ASN A 27 -4.57 -6.53 -3.01
C ASN A 27 -4.33 -6.82 -1.51
N GLU A 28 -3.76 -7.99 -1.19
CA GLU A 28 -3.54 -8.44 0.19
C GLU A 28 -2.80 -7.42 1.07
N TRP A 29 -1.93 -6.60 0.48
CA TRP A 29 -1.16 -5.56 1.15
C TRP A 29 -1.94 -4.25 1.38
N THR A 30 -3.15 -4.16 0.84
CA THR A 30 -4.06 -3.00 1.00
C THR A 30 -5.20 -3.27 1.96
N VAL A 31 -5.42 -4.53 2.32
CA VAL A 31 -6.49 -4.95 3.23
C VAL A 31 -6.00 -4.79 4.68
N PRO A 32 -6.77 -4.12 5.56
CA PRO A 32 -6.40 -4.01 6.96
C PRO A 32 -6.47 -5.38 7.64
N PHE A 33 -5.46 -5.68 8.46
CA PHE A 33 -5.53 -6.82 9.36
C PHE A 33 -6.59 -6.60 10.44
N SER A 34 -7.22 -7.68 10.90
CA SER A 34 -8.14 -7.61 12.03
C SER A 34 -7.38 -7.37 13.35
N ASP A 35 -8.07 -6.80 14.33
CA ASP A 35 -7.52 -6.58 15.68
C ASP A 35 -7.00 -7.88 16.31
N GLN A 36 -7.65 -9.01 16.00
CA GLN A 36 -7.22 -10.32 16.46
C GLN A 36 -5.84 -10.70 15.91
N VAL A 37 -5.63 -10.58 14.59
CA VAL A 37 -4.35 -10.90 13.95
C VAL A 37 -3.23 -10.02 14.51
N ILE A 38 -3.51 -8.74 14.72
CA ILE A 38 -2.56 -7.81 15.36
C ILE A 38 -2.27 -8.24 16.80
N GLY A 39 -3.29 -8.64 17.56
CA GLY A 39 -3.16 -9.10 18.94
C GLY A 39 -2.35 -10.40 19.07
N ASP A 40 -2.56 -11.36 18.17
CA ASP A 40 -1.83 -12.62 18.11
C ASP A 40 -0.35 -12.38 17.77
N ALA A 41 -0.07 -11.57 16.74
CA ALA A 41 1.29 -11.20 16.35
C ALA A 41 2.06 -10.54 17.51
N ARG A 42 1.41 -9.63 18.27
CA ARG A 42 2.00 -8.99 19.46
C ARG A 42 2.36 -9.98 20.57
N ARG A 43 1.68 -11.13 20.66
CA ARG A 43 1.97 -12.22 21.60
C ARG A 43 3.00 -13.22 21.07
N GLY A 44 3.51 -13.01 19.86
CA GLY A 44 4.45 -13.92 19.20
C GLY A 44 3.78 -15.13 18.56
N VAL A 45 2.44 -15.12 18.40
CA VAL A 45 1.72 -16.14 17.66
C VAL A 45 1.64 -15.70 16.20
N TRP A 46 2.42 -16.35 15.35
CA TRP A 46 2.44 -16.15 13.91
C TRP A 46 1.69 -17.29 13.21
N GLN A 47 1.09 -17.03 12.04
CA GLN A 47 0.45 -18.05 11.19
C GLN A 47 1.41 -18.62 10.16
#